data_AF-A0A8R1HXK4-F1
#
_entry.id   AF-A0A8R1HXK4-F1
#
_cell.length_a   1.000
_cell.length_b   1.000
_cell.length_c   1.000
_cell.angle_alpha   90.00
_cell.angle_beta   90.00
_cell.angle_gamma   90.00
#
_symmetry.space_group_name_H-M   'P 1'
#
loop_
_entity.id
_entity.type
_entity.pdbx_description
1 polymer ?
#
loop_
_entity_poly.entity_id
_entity_poly.type
_entity_poly.pdbx_seq_one_letter_code
_entity_poly.pdbx_strand_id
1 'polypeptide(L)'
;MSDEEDDELVFRPNTEITSKKTTYIVEKLLGEGGFGAVYKVKEVKSGKFYAMKIEKKQENKEPKLKMETNIRQIYILDFGIARQILNDRNELKSPRVTVRFKGTLKFASIACHRGKELGWKDDCESWFYLMLDLIVITGLPWKSSRDINTVWQMKEEVRERKNVLFHGLKCGSELGKILAYLDSLQYQDHIDYHYIYKQLEDACFVSGGKMDGAYDWEL
;
A
#
# COMPACT_ATOMS: atom_id res chain seq x y z
N MET A 1 17.37 6.29 -40.80
CA MET A 1 17.96 6.99 -39.64
C MET A 1 17.46 6.25 -38.43
N SER A 2 18.36 5.45 -37.86
CA SER A 2 18.30 4.69 -36.60
C SER A 2 16.92 4.39 -36.01
N ASP A 3 16.45 3.17 -36.26
CA ASP A 3 15.61 2.45 -35.31
C ASP A 3 16.40 2.32 -34.00
N GLU A 4 16.02 3.08 -32.98
CA GLU A 4 16.58 2.94 -31.63
C GLU A 4 16.12 1.59 -31.08
N GLU A 5 17.07 0.67 -30.95
CA GLU A 5 16.91 -0.63 -30.29
C GLU A 5 16.33 -0.39 -28.88
N ASP A 6 15.10 -0.89 -28.69
CA ASP A 6 14.44 -0.98 -27.40
C ASP A 6 15.20 -2.05 -26.59
N ASP A 7 16.32 -1.63 -25.98
CA ASP A 7 17.22 -2.47 -25.20
C ASP A 7 16.52 -2.87 -23.88
N GLU A 8 15.60 -3.83 -23.98
CA GLU A 8 15.05 -4.59 -22.86
C GLU A 8 16.24 -5.16 -22.07
N LEU A 9 16.43 -4.73 -20.80
CA LEU A 9 17.53 -5.23 -19.96
C LEU A 9 17.19 -6.64 -19.48
N VAL A 10 17.29 -7.60 -20.39
CA VAL A 10 17.01 -9.01 -20.14
C VAL A 10 18.32 -9.78 -20.22
N PHE A 11 18.93 -10.01 -19.06
CA PHE A 11 20.09 -10.91 -18.97
C PHE A 11 19.65 -12.33 -19.33
N ARG A 12 20.38 -12.94 -20.27
CA ARG A 12 20.12 -14.30 -20.72
C ARG A 12 20.69 -15.30 -19.70
N PRO A 13 20.13 -16.52 -19.62
CA PRO A 13 20.78 -17.60 -18.89
C PRO A 13 22.24 -17.75 -19.32
N ASN A 14 23.10 -18.06 -18.34
CA ASN A 14 24.55 -18.12 -18.42
C ASN A 14 25.28 -16.77 -18.54
N THR A 15 24.60 -15.62 -18.47
CA THR A 15 25.32 -14.35 -18.34
C THR A 15 26.08 -14.28 -17.01
N GLU A 16 27.37 -13.92 -17.08
CA GLU A 16 28.21 -13.70 -15.90
C GLU A 16 28.10 -12.26 -15.41
N ILE A 17 27.84 -12.10 -14.11
CA ILE A 17 27.78 -10.81 -13.43
C ILE A 17 28.85 -10.80 -12.34
N THR A 18 29.89 -9.99 -12.54
CA THR A 18 31.03 -9.90 -11.61
C THR A 18 30.90 -8.67 -10.71
N SER A 19 30.93 -8.91 -9.40
CA SER A 19 31.05 -7.87 -8.38
C SER A 19 32.49 -7.75 -7.89
N LYS A 20 32.79 -6.74 -7.06
CA LYS A 20 34.11 -6.60 -6.41
C LYS A 20 34.51 -7.80 -5.54
N LYS A 21 33.56 -8.65 -5.11
CA LYS A 21 33.78 -9.73 -4.14
C LYS A 21 33.65 -11.14 -4.74
N THR A 22 32.74 -11.31 -5.70
CA THR A 22 32.34 -12.62 -6.23
C THR A 22 31.67 -12.49 -7.60
N THR A 23 31.58 -13.60 -8.32
CA THR A 23 30.93 -13.71 -9.64
C THR A 23 29.68 -14.57 -9.53
N TYR A 24 28.64 -14.15 -10.24
CA TYR A 24 27.35 -14.82 -10.30
C TYR A 24 27.03 -15.19 -11.75
N ILE A 25 26.42 -16.35 -11.95
CA ILE A 25 25.90 -16.80 -13.24
C ILE A 25 24.37 -16.70 -13.22
N VAL A 26 23.78 -16.03 -14.19
CA VAL A 26 22.32 -15.93 -14.35
C VAL A 26 21.76 -17.30 -14.76
N GLU A 27 20.80 -17.82 -14.01
CA GLU A 27 20.10 -19.08 -14.34
C GLU A 27 18.79 -18.82 -15.07
N LYS A 28 17.96 -17.93 -14.52
CA LYS A 28 16.66 -17.59 -15.09
C LYS A 28 16.12 -16.26 -14.57
N LEU A 29 15.30 -15.60 -15.37
CA LEU A 29 14.44 -14.52 -14.90
C LEU A 29 13.37 -15.09 -13.95
N LEU A 30 13.16 -14.44 -12.80
CA LEU A 30 12.12 -14.78 -11.82
C LEU A 30 10.91 -13.84 -11.94
N GLY A 31 11.12 -12.60 -12.35
CA GLY A 31 10.05 -11.63 -12.58
C GLY A 31 10.58 -10.27 -13.01
N GLU A 32 9.74 -9.49 -13.68
CA GLU A 32 10.05 -8.16 -14.18
C GLU A 32 8.89 -7.20 -13.90
N GLY A 33 9.20 -5.93 -13.62
CA GLY A 33 8.20 -4.88 -13.44
C GLY A 33 8.81 -3.48 -13.45
N GLY A 34 8.01 -2.47 -13.13
CA GLY A 34 8.41 -1.04 -13.18
C GLY A 34 9.57 -0.63 -12.25
N PHE A 35 10.10 -1.56 -11.46
CA PHE A 35 11.22 -1.36 -10.53
C PHE A 35 12.45 -2.22 -10.89
N GLY A 36 12.47 -2.81 -12.09
CA GLY A 36 13.57 -3.64 -12.59
C GLY A 36 13.21 -5.12 -12.68
N ALA A 37 14.25 -5.93 -12.89
CA ALA A 37 14.14 -7.37 -13.10
C ALA A 37 14.81 -8.16 -11.97
N VAL A 38 14.25 -9.31 -11.61
CA VAL A 38 14.78 -10.21 -10.58
C VAL A 38 15.18 -11.53 -11.25
N TYR A 39 16.44 -11.95 -11.05
CA TYR A 39 17.00 -13.17 -11.61
C TYR A 39 17.36 -14.17 -10.52
N LYS A 40 17.17 -15.46 -10.79
CA LYS A 40 17.85 -16.53 -10.06
C LYS A 40 19.29 -16.55 -10.56
N VAL A 41 20.25 -16.45 -9.65
CA VAL A 41 21.67 -16.51 -9.96
C VAL A 41 22.36 -17.57 -9.12
N LYS A 42 23.45 -18.14 -9.63
CA LYS A 42 24.33 -19.06 -8.92
C LYS A 42 25.66 -18.38 -8.64
N GLU A 43 26.07 -18.31 -7.38
CA GLU A 43 27.40 -17.83 -7.02
C GLU A 43 28.46 -18.86 -7.42
N VAL A 44 29.49 -18.43 -8.15
CA VAL A 44 30.52 -19.33 -8.68
C VAL A 44 31.33 -19.99 -7.57
N LYS A 45 31.69 -19.25 -6.51
CA LYS A 45 32.54 -19.74 -5.43
C LYS A 45 31.88 -20.81 -4.57
N SER A 46 30.63 -20.58 -4.17
CA SER A 46 29.91 -21.44 -3.23
C SER A 46 28.95 -22.43 -3.91
N GLY A 47 28.60 -22.17 -5.17
CA GLY A 47 27.53 -22.88 -5.87
C GLY A 47 26.12 -22.56 -5.36
N LYS A 48 25.98 -21.67 -4.37
CA LYS A 48 24.70 -21.32 -3.75
C LYS A 48 23.88 -20.42 -4.67
N PHE A 49 22.56 -20.61 -4.64
CA PHE A 49 21.63 -19.81 -5.42
C PHE A 49 21.14 -18.59 -4.63
N TYR A 50 20.91 -17.49 -5.34
CA TYR A 50 20.38 -16.22 -4.82
C TYR A 50 19.36 -15.63 -5.79
N ALA A 51 18.53 -14.69 -5.31
CA ALA A 51 17.77 -13.79 -6.15
C ALA A 51 18.55 -12.47 -6.30
N MET A 52 18.83 -12.05 -7.53
CA MET A 52 19.53 -10.81 -7.85
C MET A 52 18.54 -9.85 -8.51
N LYS A 53 18.27 -8.72 -7.87
CA LYS A 53 17.47 -7.65 -8.44
C LYS A 53 18.38 -6.63 -9.14
N ILE A 54 18.00 -6.23 -10.35
CA ILE A 54 18.76 -5.33 -11.19
C ILE A 54 17.85 -4.18 -11.66
N GLU A 55 18.35 -2.96 -11.55
CA GLU A 55 17.68 -1.71 -11.96
C GLU A 55 18.52 -1.01 -13.04
N LYS A 56 17.87 -0.43 -14.07
CA LYS A 56 18.56 0.43 -15.04
C LYS A 56 19.04 1.69 -14.30
N LYS A 57 20.33 2.01 -14.37
CA LYS A 57 20.84 3.28 -13.86
C LYS A 57 20.27 4.42 -14.70
N GLN A 58 19.52 5.33 -14.08
CA GLN A 58 19.00 6.54 -14.73
C GLN A 58 19.86 7.74 -14.27
N GLU A 59 20.40 8.53 -15.21
CA GLU A 59 21.41 9.58 -14.90
C GLU A 59 20.92 10.65 -13.92
N ASN A 60 19.60 10.88 -13.84
CA ASN A 60 18.98 11.91 -13.00
C ASN A 60 18.08 11.36 -11.87
N LYS A 61 18.22 10.08 -11.50
CA LYS A 61 17.44 9.48 -10.39
C LYS A 61 18.33 8.68 -9.45
N GLU A 62 18.06 8.79 -8.16
CA GLU A 62 18.73 7.96 -7.18
C GLU A 62 18.37 6.47 -7.37
N PRO A 63 19.32 5.54 -7.14
CA PRO A 63 19.06 4.11 -7.25
C PRO A 63 17.99 3.67 -6.23
N LYS A 64 16.89 3.09 -6.71
CA LYS A 64 15.80 2.63 -5.85
C LYS A 64 16.19 1.41 -5.02
N LEU A 65 17.13 0.60 -5.51
CA LEU A 65 17.68 -0.55 -4.76
C LEU A 65 18.22 -0.18 -3.37
N LYS A 66 18.72 1.05 -3.17
CA LYS A 66 19.17 1.50 -1.84
C LYS A 66 18.00 1.65 -0.87
N MET A 67 16.84 2.09 -1.34
CA MET A 67 15.63 2.20 -0.53
C MET A 67 15.16 0.82 -0.05
N GLU A 68 15.33 -0.21 -0.88
CA GLU A 68 14.91 -1.59 -0.57
C GLU A 68 15.75 -2.28 0.52
N THR A 69 16.83 -1.65 0.98
CA THR A 69 17.65 -2.21 2.08
C THR A 69 17.11 -1.88 3.46
N ASN A 70 16.17 -0.93 3.59
CA ASN A 70 15.51 -0.65 4.85
C ASN A 70 14.27 -1.55 5.02
N ILE A 71 14.49 -2.75 5.56
CA ILE A 71 13.47 -3.80 5.71
C ILE A 71 12.29 -3.42 6.61
N ARG A 72 12.39 -2.33 7.39
CA ARG A 72 11.31 -1.85 8.26
C ARG A 72 10.59 -0.61 7.74
N GLN A 73 11.04 -0.05 6.61
CA GLN A 73 10.43 1.13 6.02
C GLN A 73 9.30 0.74 5.07
N ILE A 74 8.11 1.26 5.33
CA ILE A 74 6.94 1.09 4.48
C ILE A 74 6.94 2.20 3.43
N TYR A 75 6.80 1.81 2.16
CA TYR A 75 6.73 2.73 1.02
C TYR A 75 5.32 2.74 0.45
N ILE A 76 4.81 3.94 0.17
CA ILE A 76 3.63 4.12 -0.69
C ILE A 76 4.08 4.19 -2.14
N LEU A 77 3.38 3.47 -3.01
CA LEU A 77 3.67 3.38 -4.44
C LEU A 77 2.40 3.69 -5.24
N ASP A 78 2.59 3.90 -6.54
CA ASP A 78 1.52 4.11 -7.52
C ASP A 78 0.64 5.35 -7.25
N PHE A 79 1.06 6.46 -7.84
CA PHE A 79 0.30 7.73 -7.83
C PHE A 79 -0.60 7.87 -9.08
N GLY A 80 -0.86 6.81 -9.83
CA GLY A 80 -1.58 6.86 -11.11
C GLY A 80 -3.03 7.38 -11.01
N ILE A 81 -3.65 7.24 -9.82
CA ILE A 81 -4.97 7.82 -9.52
C ILE A 81 -4.92 9.02 -8.58
N ALA A 82 -3.73 9.43 -8.15
CA ALA A 82 -3.55 10.56 -7.25
C ALA A 82 -4.05 11.85 -7.91
N ARG A 83 -4.55 12.76 -7.08
CA ARG A 83 -5.09 14.04 -7.54
C ARG A 83 -4.67 15.13 -6.57
N GLN A 84 -4.19 16.22 -7.12
CA GLN A 84 -3.89 17.42 -6.34
C GLN A 84 -5.20 18.02 -5.80
N ILE A 85 -5.34 18.04 -4.47
CA ILE A 85 -6.52 18.56 -3.78
C ILE A 85 -6.52 20.10 -3.69
N LEU A 86 -5.34 20.71 -3.66
CA LEU A 86 -5.15 22.16 -3.69
C LEU A 86 -5.02 22.66 -5.13
N ASN A 87 -5.39 23.92 -5.35
CA ASN A 87 -5.11 24.66 -6.58
C ASN A 87 -3.69 25.29 -6.56
N ASP A 88 -3.31 25.99 -7.62
CA ASP A 88 -1.99 26.63 -7.74
C ASP A 88 -1.76 27.78 -6.73
N ARG A 89 -2.81 28.20 -6.03
CA ARG A 89 -2.77 29.22 -4.96
C ARG A 89 -2.74 28.61 -3.56
N ASN A 90 -2.59 27.29 -3.45
CA ASN A 90 -2.68 26.52 -2.21
C ASN A 90 -4.06 26.59 -1.52
N GLU A 91 -5.13 26.83 -2.28
CA GLU A 91 -6.50 26.82 -1.77
C GLU A 91 -7.17 25.48 -2.09
N LEU A 92 -8.08 25.05 -1.21
CA LEU A 92 -8.87 23.82 -1.42
C LEU A 92 -9.75 23.95 -2.67
N LYS A 93 -9.67 22.97 -3.58
CA LYS A 93 -10.54 22.91 -4.76
C LYS A 93 -11.99 22.67 -4.35
N SER A 94 -12.93 23.36 -5.00
CA SER A 94 -14.35 23.09 -4.79
C SER A 94 -14.69 21.65 -5.17
N PRO A 95 -15.53 20.94 -4.39
CA PRO A 95 -15.97 19.60 -4.72
C PRO A 95 -16.66 19.55 -6.08
N ARG A 96 -16.29 18.57 -6.92
CA ARG A 96 -17.07 18.26 -8.13
C ARG A 96 -18.44 17.73 -7.75
N VAL A 97 -19.45 18.03 -8.57
CA VAL A 97 -20.84 17.56 -8.40
C VAL A 97 -20.91 16.04 -8.39
N THR A 98 -20.17 15.38 -9.27
CA THR A 98 -20.05 13.93 -9.31
C THR A 98 -18.65 13.51 -9.76
N VAL A 99 -18.20 12.38 -9.23
CA VAL A 99 -16.91 11.76 -9.52
C VAL A 99 -17.14 10.29 -9.84
N ARG A 100 -16.44 9.79 -10.87
CA ARG A 100 -16.46 8.36 -11.16
C ARG A 100 -15.72 7.60 -10.08
N PHE A 101 -16.21 6.40 -9.77
CA PHE A 101 -15.53 5.47 -8.88
C PHE A 101 -14.07 5.24 -9.33
N LYS A 102 -13.14 5.24 -8.37
CA LYS A 102 -11.72 4.94 -8.57
C LYS A 102 -11.20 4.03 -7.46
N GLY A 103 -10.17 3.26 -7.79
CA GLY A 103 -9.46 2.40 -6.84
C GLY A 103 -10.10 1.02 -6.68
N THR A 104 -9.69 0.32 -5.63
CA THR A 104 -10.12 -1.06 -5.36
C THR A 104 -11.42 -1.07 -4.57
N LEU A 105 -12.45 -1.76 -5.10
CA LEU A 105 -13.80 -1.85 -4.52
C LEU A 105 -13.82 -2.13 -3.01
N LYS A 106 -13.01 -3.10 -2.59
CA LYS A 106 -12.90 -3.53 -1.20
C LYS A 106 -12.51 -2.38 -0.27
N PHE A 107 -11.58 -1.52 -0.67
CA PHE A 107 -10.99 -0.47 0.17
C PHE A 107 -11.57 0.92 -0.08
N ALA A 108 -12.31 1.16 -1.16
CA ALA A 108 -12.83 2.50 -1.46
C ALA A 108 -13.73 3.06 -0.35
N SER A 109 -13.59 4.36 -0.04
CA SER A 109 -14.43 5.04 0.96
C SER A 109 -15.92 5.03 0.57
N ILE A 110 -16.80 5.22 1.55
CA ILE A 110 -18.24 5.41 1.30
C ILE A 110 -18.49 6.60 0.36
N ALA A 111 -17.69 7.67 0.45
CA ALA A 111 -17.84 8.82 -0.45
C ALA A 111 -17.55 8.45 -1.92
N CYS A 112 -16.56 7.58 -2.16
CA CYS A 112 -16.24 7.07 -3.50
C CYS A 112 -17.41 6.26 -4.10
N HIS A 113 -18.07 5.41 -3.29
CA HIS A 113 -19.29 4.70 -3.71
C HIS A 113 -20.43 5.64 -4.08
N ARG A 114 -20.58 6.74 -3.33
CA ARG A 114 -21.59 7.78 -3.57
C ARG A 114 -21.23 8.74 -4.71
N GLY A 115 -20.09 8.55 -5.37
CA GLY A 115 -19.62 9.42 -6.46
C GLY A 115 -19.33 10.85 -6.00
N LYS A 116 -18.93 11.05 -4.75
CA LYS A 116 -18.55 12.37 -4.20
C LYS A 116 -17.07 12.66 -4.46
N GLU A 117 -16.70 13.94 -4.39
CA GLU A 117 -15.28 14.32 -4.37
C GLU A 117 -14.58 13.75 -3.14
N LEU A 118 -13.37 13.22 -3.35
CA LEU A 118 -12.58 12.59 -2.30
C LEU A 118 -11.63 13.59 -1.66
N GLY A 119 -11.69 13.68 -0.34
CA GLY A 119 -10.79 14.50 0.49
C GLY A 119 -9.78 13.65 1.25
N TRP A 120 -9.00 14.29 2.13
CA TRP A 120 -7.99 13.61 2.95
C TRP A 120 -8.57 12.48 3.81
N LYS A 121 -9.82 12.63 4.26
CA LYS A 121 -10.52 11.61 5.06
C LYS A 121 -10.75 10.32 4.30
N ASP A 122 -10.90 10.38 2.97
CA ASP A 122 -11.23 9.22 2.15
C ASP A 122 -10.01 8.31 1.94
N ASP A 123 -8.82 8.90 1.88
CA ASP A 123 -7.56 8.14 1.93
C ASP A 123 -7.40 7.43 3.28
N CYS A 124 -7.70 8.11 4.38
CA CYS A 124 -7.66 7.51 5.72
C CYS A 124 -8.71 6.41 5.92
N GLU A 125 -9.94 6.58 5.41
CA GLU A 125 -10.97 5.54 5.45
C GLU A 125 -10.53 4.31 4.64
N SER A 126 -9.93 4.53 3.47
CA SER A 126 -9.43 3.44 2.62
C SER A 126 -8.28 2.69 3.28
N TRP A 127 -7.34 3.43 3.88
CA TRP A 127 -6.26 2.86 4.68
C TRP A 127 -6.78 2.09 5.90
N PHE A 128 -7.81 2.59 6.57
CA PHE A 128 -8.42 1.92 7.72
C PHE A 128 -9.02 0.57 7.33
N TYR A 129 -9.72 0.48 6.18
CA TYR A 129 -10.19 -0.80 5.67
C TYR A 129 -9.06 -1.74 5.28
N LEU A 130 -7.98 -1.24 4.68
CA LEU A 130 -6.79 -2.04 4.37
C LEU A 130 -6.18 -2.64 5.63
N MET A 131 -5.98 -1.81 6.66
CA MET A 131 -5.46 -2.25 7.96
C MET A 131 -6.36 -3.31 8.59
N LEU A 132 -7.68 -3.13 8.57
CA LEU A 132 -8.63 -4.12 9.08
C LEU A 132 -8.58 -5.44 8.31
N ASP A 133 -8.47 -5.40 6.98
CA ASP A 133 -8.35 -6.62 6.16
C ASP A 133 -7.07 -7.41 6.48
N LEU A 134 -6.02 -6.74 6.96
CA LEU A 134 -4.77 -7.38 7.42
C LEU A 134 -4.91 -8.02 8.80
N ILE A 135 -5.53 -7.33 9.77
CA ILE A 135 -5.53 -7.79 11.18
C ILE A 135 -6.72 -8.67 11.55
N VAL A 136 -7.84 -8.57 10.81
CA VAL A 136 -9.01 -9.42 11.01
C VAL A 136 -8.80 -10.71 10.24
N ILE A 137 -8.62 -11.83 10.94
CA ILE A 137 -8.36 -13.16 10.34
C ILE A 137 -9.44 -13.56 9.32
N THR A 138 -10.70 -13.18 9.57
CA THR A 138 -11.81 -13.46 8.65
C THR A 138 -11.87 -12.49 7.47
N GLY A 139 -11.06 -11.44 7.44
CA GLY A 139 -11.10 -10.33 6.49
C GLY A 139 -12.32 -9.43 6.66
N LEU A 140 -12.43 -8.42 5.79
CA LEU A 140 -13.58 -7.51 5.79
C LEU A 140 -14.90 -8.24 5.49
N PRO A 141 -16.05 -7.79 6.05
CA PRO A 141 -17.35 -8.44 5.84
C PRO A 141 -17.73 -8.58 4.35
N TRP A 142 -17.32 -7.62 3.52
CA TRP A 142 -17.58 -7.58 2.07
C TRP A 142 -16.43 -8.14 1.21
N LYS A 143 -15.47 -8.88 1.78
CA LYS A 143 -14.25 -9.32 1.06
C LYS A 143 -14.52 -10.12 -0.23
N SER A 144 -15.63 -10.85 -0.29
CA SER A 144 -16.00 -11.71 -1.43
C SER A 144 -16.94 -11.03 -2.42
N SER A 145 -17.46 -9.84 -2.08
CA SER A 145 -18.44 -9.13 -2.89
C SER A 145 -17.76 -8.37 -4.04
N ARG A 146 -18.29 -8.54 -5.26
CA ARG A 146 -17.80 -7.87 -6.47
C ARG A 146 -18.77 -6.81 -7.00
N ASP A 147 -19.98 -6.76 -6.45
CA ASP A 147 -20.98 -5.77 -6.82
C ASP A 147 -20.80 -4.47 -6.04
N ILE A 148 -20.82 -3.34 -6.75
CA ILE A 148 -20.52 -2.03 -6.17
C ILE A 148 -21.57 -1.60 -5.15
N ASN A 149 -22.85 -1.82 -5.45
CA ASN A 149 -23.97 -1.42 -4.59
C ASN A 149 -24.02 -2.28 -3.33
N THR A 150 -23.78 -3.58 -3.46
CA THR A 150 -23.71 -4.52 -2.34
C THR A 150 -22.60 -4.12 -1.38
N VAL A 151 -21.39 -3.84 -1.88
CA VAL A 151 -20.25 -3.42 -1.02
C VAL A 151 -20.55 -2.10 -0.34
N TRP A 152 -21.17 -1.15 -1.05
CA TRP A 152 -21.59 0.12 -0.46
C TRP A 152 -22.59 -0.09 0.69
N GLN A 153 -23.66 -0.86 0.46
CA GLN A 153 -24.66 -1.15 1.50
C GLN A 153 -24.04 -1.79 2.73
N MET A 154 -23.17 -2.79 2.54
CA MET A 154 -22.47 -3.43 3.66
C MET A 154 -21.58 -2.45 4.44
N LYS A 155 -20.96 -1.47 3.77
CA LYS A 155 -20.14 -0.42 4.42
C LYS A 155 -20.99 0.52 5.27
N GLU A 156 -22.20 0.84 4.84
CA GLU A 156 -23.16 1.62 5.62
C GLU A 156 -23.68 0.81 6.81
N GLU A 157 -24.05 -0.46 6.60
CA GLU A 157 -24.58 -1.33 7.66
C GLU A 157 -23.59 -1.53 8.82
N VAL A 158 -22.29 -1.62 8.54
CA VAL A 158 -21.28 -1.72 9.61
C VAL A 158 -21.09 -0.42 10.38
N ARG A 159 -21.57 0.73 9.89
CA ARG A 159 -21.59 1.97 10.69
C ARG A 159 -22.61 1.90 11.81
N GLU A 160 -23.74 1.26 11.57
CA GLU A 160 -24.77 1.00 12.57
C GLU A 160 -24.38 -0.17 13.49
N ARG A 161 -23.63 -1.15 12.96
CA ARG A 161 -23.21 -2.36 13.68
C ARG A 161 -21.69 -2.51 13.73
N LYS A 162 -21.01 -1.53 14.33
CA LYS A 162 -19.54 -1.44 14.37
C LYS A 162 -18.85 -2.68 14.95
N ASN A 163 -19.50 -3.37 15.89
CA ASN A 163 -19.00 -4.61 16.48
C ASN A 163 -18.77 -5.73 15.44
N VAL A 164 -19.49 -5.73 14.32
CA VAL A 164 -19.28 -6.70 13.23
C VAL A 164 -17.93 -6.49 12.56
N LEU A 165 -17.50 -5.22 12.43
CA LEU A 165 -16.25 -4.86 11.75
C LEU A 165 -15.02 -5.24 12.57
N PHE A 166 -15.13 -5.23 13.90
CA PHE A 166 -14.03 -5.51 14.83
C PHE A 166 -14.15 -6.87 15.52
N HIS A 167 -14.96 -7.78 14.96
CA HIS A 167 -15.25 -9.06 15.59
C HIS A 167 -13.97 -9.87 15.85
N GLY A 168 -13.77 -10.26 17.12
CA GLY A 168 -12.59 -11.01 17.56
C GLY A 168 -11.35 -10.17 17.89
N LEU A 169 -11.40 -8.84 17.71
CA LEU A 169 -10.29 -7.95 18.08
C LEU A 169 -10.45 -7.44 19.52
N LYS A 170 -9.37 -7.50 20.30
CA LYS A 170 -9.32 -6.94 21.66
C LYS A 170 -9.43 -5.42 21.66
N CYS A 171 -8.89 -4.77 20.62
CA CYS A 171 -8.83 -3.31 20.46
C CYS A 171 -10.02 -2.72 19.68
N GLY A 172 -11.18 -3.40 19.67
CA GLY A 172 -12.35 -2.92 18.91
C GLY A 172 -12.86 -1.55 19.37
N SER A 173 -12.64 -1.16 20.63
CA SER A 173 -13.03 0.16 21.14
C SER A 173 -12.18 1.27 20.52
N GLU A 174 -10.85 1.10 20.51
CA GLU A 174 -9.88 2.05 19.97
C GLU A 174 -10.05 2.22 18.45
N LEU A 175 -10.21 1.10 17.74
CA LEU A 175 -10.51 1.12 16.30
C LEU A 175 -11.87 1.78 16.01
N GLY A 176 -12.87 1.56 16.88
CA GLY A 176 -14.16 2.23 16.81
C GLY A 176 -14.08 3.75 16.98
N LYS A 177 -13.18 4.24 17.84
CA LYS A 177 -12.92 5.68 18.03
C LYS A 177 -12.28 6.31 16.78
N ILE A 178 -11.37 5.60 16.12
CA ILE A 178 -10.80 6.05 14.83
C ILE A 178 -11.91 6.14 13.78
N LEU A 179 -12.75 5.11 13.66
CA LEU A 179 -13.84 5.10 12.68
C LEU A 179 -14.85 6.24 12.93
N ALA A 180 -15.24 6.45 14.19
CA ALA A 180 -16.13 7.55 14.56
C ALA A 180 -15.53 8.93 14.26
N TYR A 181 -14.21 9.09 14.48
CA TYR A 181 -13.49 10.30 14.11
C TYR A 181 -13.54 10.53 12.59
N LEU A 182 -13.21 9.53 11.77
CA LEU A 182 -13.27 9.65 10.31
C LEU A 182 -14.68 9.96 9.79
N ASP A 183 -15.71 9.37 10.40
CA ASP A 183 -17.12 9.62 10.06
C ASP A 183 -17.53 11.07 10.36
N SER A 184 -16.90 11.73 11.35
CA SER A 184 -17.20 13.12 11.72
C SER A 184 -16.68 14.15 10.71
N LEU A 185 -15.65 13.79 9.95
CA LEU A 185 -14.95 14.71 9.04
C LEU A 185 -15.73 14.94 7.75
N GLN A 186 -15.61 16.15 7.22
CA GLN A 186 -16.10 16.58 5.92
C GLN A 186 -14.95 16.67 4.90
N TYR A 187 -15.27 16.95 3.64
CA TYR A 187 -14.30 17.04 2.55
C TYR A 187 -13.16 18.04 2.83
N GLN A 188 -13.52 19.18 3.43
CA GLN A 188 -12.60 20.28 3.71
C GLN A 188 -11.78 20.12 4.99
N ASP A 189 -12.08 19.13 5.82
CA ASP A 189 -11.47 19.02 7.14
C ASP A 189 -10.09 18.38 7.05
N HIS A 190 -9.13 18.95 7.78
CA HIS A 190 -7.80 18.36 7.93
C HIS A 190 -7.81 17.17 8.90
N ILE A 191 -6.94 16.21 8.64
CA ILE A 191 -6.79 15.02 9.49
C ILE A 191 -5.85 15.32 10.66
N ASP A 192 -6.32 15.04 11.86
CA ASP A 192 -5.52 14.91 13.07
C ASP A 192 -4.88 13.52 13.10
N TYR A 193 -3.76 13.40 12.38
CA TYR A 193 -2.98 12.17 12.35
C TYR A 193 -2.46 11.79 13.75
N HIS A 194 -2.22 12.78 14.62
CA HIS A 194 -1.74 12.51 15.98
C HIS A 194 -2.80 11.79 16.80
N TYR A 195 -4.07 12.19 16.69
CA TYR A 195 -5.18 11.46 17.30
C TYR A 195 -5.27 10.01 16.79
N ILE A 196 -5.16 9.80 15.47
CA ILE A 196 -5.17 8.45 14.88
C ILE A 196 -4.02 7.62 15.43
N TYR A 197 -2.79 8.14 15.44
CA TYR A 197 -1.62 7.43 15.94
C TYR A 197 -1.76 7.06 17.41
N LYS A 198 -2.25 7.97 18.25
CA LYS A 198 -2.53 7.68 19.66
C LYS A 198 -3.54 6.54 19.82
N GLN A 199 -4.61 6.52 19.04
CA GLN A 199 -5.58 5.42 19.10
C GLN A 199 -4.99 4.09 18.63
N LEU A 200 -4.05 4.10 17.68
CA LEU A 200 -3.34 2.88 17.26
C LEU A 200 -2.34 2.39 18.32
N GLU A 201 -1.66 3.30 19.02
CA GLU A 201 -0.80 2.97 20.15
C GLU A 201 -1.61 2.33 21.29
N ASP A 202 -2.75 2.94 21.65
CA ASP A 202 -3.69 2.38 22.62
C ASP A 202 -4.18 0.99 22.18
N ALA A 203 -4.53 0.82 20.89
CA ALA A 203 -4.96 -0.46 20.33
C ALA A 203 -3.88 -1.54 20.41
N CYS A 204 -2.61 -1.17 20.15
CA CYS A 204 -1.46 -2.06 20.27
C CYS A 204 -1.25 -2.49 21.72
N PHE A 205 -1.30 -1.55 22.66
CA PHE A 205 -1.15 -1.80 24.10
C PHE A 205 -2.24 -2.75 24.61
N VAL A 206 -3.53 -2.48 24.31
CA VAL A 206 -4.66 -3.33 24.73
C VAL A 206 -4.57 -4.74 24.14
N SER A 207 -3.98 -4.88 22.96
CA SER A 207 -3.79 -6.17 22.31
C SER A 207 -2.62 -6.98 22.90
N GLY A 208 -1.79 -6.36 23.75
CA GLY A 208 -0.55 -6.95 24.29
C GLY A 208 0.63 -6.88 23.32
N GLY A 209 0.55 -6.01 22.32
CA GLY A 209 1.60 -5.80 21.33
C GLY A 209 2.74 -4.93 21.83
N LYS A 210 3.83 -4.89 21.06
CA LYS A 210 5.00 -4.02 21.28
C LYS A 210 5.22 -3.19 20.01
N MET A 211 5.32 -1.86 20.16
CA MET A 211 5.48 -0.94 19.03
C MET A 211 6.79 -1.15 18.24
N ASP A 212 7.83 -1.62 18.92
CA ASP A 212 9.14 -1.95 18.36
C ASP A 212 9.32 -3.45 18.11
N GLY A 213 8.23 -4.21 18.20
CA GLY A 213 8.19 -5.64 17.94
C GLY A 213 8.65 -5.97 16.52
N ALA A 214 9.18 -7.18 16.36
CA ALA A 214 9.48 -7.72 15.04
C ALA A 214 8.18 -7.88 14.23
N TYR A 215 8.21 -7.56 12.94
CA TYR A 215 7.12 -7.89 12.03
C TYR A 215 7.02 -9.41 11.84
N ASP A 216 5.85 -9.90 11.41
CA ASP A 216 5.62 -11.34 11.20
C ASP A 216 6.63 -12.00 10.25
N TRP A 217 7.19 -11.24 9.29
CA TRP A 217 8.19 -11.72 8.33
C TRP A 217 9.64 -11.58 8.80
N GLU A 218 9.88 -10.97 9.97
CA GLU A 218 11.20 -10.94 10.61
C GLU A 218 11.42 -12.14 11.56
N LEU A 219 10.37 -12.94 11.81
CA LEU A 219 10.38 -14.18 12.59
C LEU A 219 10.68 -15.39 11.71
#